data_AF-A0A843VXH1-F1
#
_entry.id   AF-A0A843VXH1-F1
#
_cell.length_a   1.000
_cell.length_b   1.000
_cell.length_c   1.000
_cell.angle_alpha   90.00
_cell.angle_beta   90.00
_cell.angle_gamma   90.00
#
_symmetry.space_group_name_H-M   'P 1'
#
loop_
_entity.id
_entity.type
_entity.pdbx_description
1 polymer ?
#
loop_
_entity_poly.entity_id
_entity_poly.type
_entity_poly.pdbx_seq_one_letter_code
_entity_poly.pdbx_strand_id
1 'polypeptide(L)'
;QTLPRTLNSIPGRGTNRPLLPPAVFACVAGFHFGVGRPAPDLLLKRINMFTARKKIVKEKGLEPTEFEDVVAQALFDLENTNNELKSDLKDLFINSATQVDVAADKKAVVIHVPYRLRKAFRKIHVRLVRELEKKFSGKDVVLVATRRILRPPKKGSAIVRPRNRTLTAVHESMLEDIVYPAEIVGKRVRYRIDGSKIIKIFLDPKEKNNTGYKVDTFAGVYRKLSGKDVVFDYPVAEA
;
A
#
# COMPACT_ATOMS: atom_id res chain seq x y z
N GLN A 1 20.54 -4.10 -80.75
CA GLN A 1 21.94 -3.84 -81.15
C GLN A 1 22.75 -3.81 -79.86
N THR A 2 23.38 -4.93 -79.52
CA THR A 2 24.85 -5.18 -79.58
C THR A 2 25.54 -4.93 -78.23
N LEU A 3 26.10 -6.01 -77.67
CA LEU A 3 27.09 -6.04 -76.57
C LEU A 3 28.36 -5.24 -76.94
N PRO A 4 29.27 -4.98 -75.98
CA PRO A 4 30.45 -5.87 -75.83
C PRO A 4 30.82 -6.13 -74.34
N ARG A 5 31.30 -7.31 -73.91
CA ARG A 5 32.66 -7.93 -74.07
C ARG A 5 33.77 -6.95 -73.65
N THR A 6 34.65 -7.25 -72.67
CA THR A 6 35.81 -8.19 -72.74
C THR A 6 36.35 -8.43 -71.32
N LEU A 7 36.54 -9.67 -70.85
CA LEU A 7 37.69 -10.60 -71.00
C LEU A 7 38.95 -10.25 -70.18
N ASN A 8 39.34 -11.16 -69.28
CA ASN A 8 40.67 -11.80 -69.15
C ASN A 8 40.60 -12.82 -67.97
N SER A 9 40.45 -14.13 -68.22
CA SER A 9 41.46 -15.16 -68.57
C SER A 9 42.27 -15.66 -67.36
N ILE A 10 41.94 -16.83 -66.75
CA ILE A 10 42.50 -18.21 -66.99
C ILE A 10 43.81 -18.46 -66.19
N PRO A 11 44.18 -19.69 -65.72
CA PRO A 11 43.48 -20.82 -65.05
C PRO A 11 44.23 -21.27 -63.76
N GLY A 12 43.77 -22.23 -62.95
CA GLY A 12 44.15 -23.64 -63.18
C GLY A 12 44.45 -24.44 -61.90
N ARG A 13 43.64 -25.49 -61.70
CA ARG A 13 43.92 -26.87 -61.22
C ARG A 13 44.56 -27.16 -59.86
N GLY A 14 44.00 -28.22 -59.23
CA GLY A 14 44.67 -29.14 -58.31
C GLY A 14 43.85 -29.43 -57.05
N THR A 15 42.76 -30.19 -57.12
CA THR A 15 42.66 -31.64 -56.82
C THR A 15 43.07 -32.09 -55.41
N ASN A 16 42.14 -32.84 -54.80
CA ASN A 16 42.31 -33.92 -53.82
C ASN A 16 42.12 -33.61 -52.32
N ARG A 17 40.95 -34.05 -51.82
CA ARG A 17 40.77 -34.60 -50.47
C ARG A 17 41.69 -35.83 -50.30
N PRO A 18 42.13 -36.18 -49.07
CA PRO A 18 41.41 -37.24 -48.33
C PRO A 18 41.45 -37.07 -46.78
N LEU A 19 40.40 -37.48 -46.06
CA LEU A 19 40.28 -38.68 -45.19
C LEU A 19 40.85 -38.55 -43.77
N LEU A 20 40.00 -38.97 -42.82
CA LEU A 20 40.22 -39.20 -41.39
C LEU A 20 41.42 -40.12 -41.07
N PRO A 21 41.85 -40.13 -39.80
CA PRO A 21 42.09 -41.40 -39.12
C PRO A 21 41.31 -41.56 -37.78
N PRO A 22 41.16 -42.81 -37.28
CA PRO A 22 40.37 -43.20 -36.11
C PRO A 22 41.22 -43.53 -34.84
N ALA A 23 40.53 -43.93 -33.77
CA ALA A 23 41.01 -44.51 -32.49
C ALA A 23 41.30 -43.50 -31.35
N VAL A 24 40.45 -43.41 -30.32
CA VAL A 24 40.42 -44.21 -29.06
C VAL A 24 41.69 -43.98 -28.22
N PHE A 25 41.56 -43.35 -27.04
CA PHE A 25 42.10 -43.83 -25.75
C PHE A 25 41.77 -42.86 -24.58
N ALA A 26 41.28 -43.45 -23.49
CA ALA A 26 41.46 -43.06 -22.08
C ALA A 26 40.91 -41.74 -21.49
N CYS A 27 39.83 -41.91 -20.71
CA CYS A 27 39.81 -41.80 -19.25
C CYS A 27 39.93 -40.43 -18.54
N VAL A 28 39.10 -40.31 -17.51
CA VAL A 28 39.18 -39.47 -16.29
C VAL A 28 38.38 -38.17 -16.28
N ALA A 29 37.66 -38.03 -15.15
CA ALA A 29 36.96 -36.87 -14.59
C ALA A 29 35.52 -36.66 -15.07
N GLY A 30 34.61 -37.35 -14.37
CA GLY A 30 33.21 -36.99 -14.30
C GLY A 30 33.03 -35.55 -13.83
N PHE A 31 32.51 -34.71 -14.72
CA PHE A 31 31.91 -33.44 -14.36
C PHE A 31 30.40 -33.65 -14.40
N HIS A 32 29.82 -33.95 -13.24
CA HIS A 32 28.38 -33.85 -13.05
C HIS A 32 27.99 -32.41 -13.36
N PHE A 33 27.36 -32.20 -14.53
CA PHE A 33 26.65 -30.97 -14.83
C PHE A 33 25.45 -30.90 -13.87
N GLY A 34 25.71 -30.37 -12.68
CA GLY A 34 24.68 -29.94 -11.75
C GLY A 34 23.90 -28.83 -12.42
N VAL A 35 22.78 -29.20 -13.06
CA VAL A 35 21.71 -28.27 -13.36
C VAL A 35 21.21 -27.78 -12.01
N GLY A 36 21.81 -26.68 -11.55
CA GLY A 36 21.38 -25.97 -10.35
C GLY A 36 19.92 -25.60 -10.54
N ARG A 37 19.03 -26.42 -9.98
CA ARG A 37 17.64 -26.03 -9.76
C ARG A 37 17.73 -24.70 -9.01
N PRO A 38 17.14 -23.60 -9.53
CA PRO A 38 17.06 -22.39 -8.74
C PRO A 38 16.36 -22.77 -7.43
N ALA A 39 16.97 -22.40 -6.31
CA ALA A 39 16.48 -22.72 -4.98
C ALA A 39 14.95 -22.50 -4.91
N PRO A 40 14.17 -23.44 -4.35
CA PRO A 40 12.71 -23.30 -4.27
C PRO A 40 12.29 -22.00 -3.58
N ASP A 41 13.16 -21.43 -2.74
CA ASP A 41 12.93 -20.17 -2.01
C ASP A 41 12.78 -18.94 -2.92
N LEU A 42 13.47 -18.87 -4.05
CA LEU A 42 13.39 -17.72 -4.96
C LEU A 42 12.13 -17.74 -5.82
N LEU A 43 11.66 -18.93 -6.21
CA LEU A 43 10.41 -19.11 -6.93
C LEU A 43 9.20 -18.89 -6.00
N LEU A 44 9.27 -19.38 -4.75
CA LEU A 44 8.22 -19.14 -3.74
C LEU A 44 8.12 -17.65 -3.37
N LYS A 45 9.26 -16.95 -3.21
CA LYS A 45 9.29 -15.49 -3.03
C LYS A 45 8.68 -14.74 -4.22
N ARG A 46 8.97 -15.18 -5.46
CA ARG A 46 8.37 -14.59 -6.67
C ARG A 46 6.86 -14.83 -6.73
N ILE A 47 6.39 -16.03 -6.41
CA ILE A 47 4.95 -16.37 -6.44
C ILE A 47 4.18 -15.61 -5.36
N ASN A 48 4.71 -15.51 -4.14
CA ASN A 48 4.11 -14.72 -3.05
C ASN A 48 4.01 -13.22 -3.40
N MET A 49 5.00 -12.66 -4.11
CA MET A 49 4.92 -11.26 -4.58
C MET A 49 3.79 -11.03 -5.58
N PHE A 50 3.46 -12.00 -6.44
CA PHE A 50 2.36 -11.84 -7.41
C PHE A 50 0.97 -11.98 -6.76
N THR A 51 0.83 -12.77 -5.69
CA THR A 51 -0.45 -12.91 -4.97
C THR A 51 -0.71 -11.74 -4.02
N ALA A 52 0.32 -11.23 -3.34
CA ALA A 52 0.22 -10.06 -2.47
C ALA A 52 -0.22 -8.79 -3.24
N ARG A 53 0.25 -8.63 -4.50
CA ARG A 53 -0.17 -7.52 -5.38
C ARG A 53 -1.66 -7.48 -5.67
N LYS A 54 -2.40 -8.60 -5.55
CA LYS A 54 -3.87 -8.59 -5.71
C LYS A 54 -4.58 -7.77 -4.62
N LYS A 55 -3.93 -7.55 -3.48
CA LYS A 55 -4.46 -6.73 -2.37
C LYS A 55 -4.22 -5.24 -2.55
N ILE A 56 -3.41 -4.82 -3.53
CA ILE A 56 -3.19 -3.40 -3.83
C ILE A 56 -3.87 -3.08 -5.15
N VAL A 57 -4.82 -2.15 -5.12
CA VAL A 57 -5.45 -1.62 -6.34
C VAL A 57 -5.38 -0.10 -6.29
N LYS A 58 -4.44 0.48 -7.03
CA LYS A 58 -4.35 1.94 -7.18
C LYS A 58 -5.39 2.44 -8.17
N GLU A 59 -6.00 3.58 -7.86
CA GLU A 59 -7.02 4.22 -8.73
C GLU A 59 -6.50 4.67 -10.12
N LYS A 60 -5.19 4.55 -10.39
CA LYS A 60 -4.55 4.95 -11.66
C LYS A 60 -3.57 3.92 -12.25
N GLY A 61 -3.56 2.69 -11.72
CA GLY A 61 -2.63 1.66 -12.20
C GLY A 61 -1.14 2.00 -12.04
N LEU A 62 -0.83 2.95 -11.15
CA LEU A 62 0.55 3.31 -10.80
C LEU A 62 1.23 2.11 -10.12
N GLU A 63 2.55 2.01 -10.27
CA GLU A 63 3.31 0.97 -9.59
C GLU A 63 3.23 1.15 -8.06
N PRO A 64 3.10 0.05 -7.29
CA PRO A 64 3.11 0.08 -5.84
C PRO A 64 4.47 0.57 -5.33
N THR A 65 4.46 1.31 -4.22
CA THR A 65 5.71 1.67 -3.54
C THR A 65 6.21 0.51 -2.70
N GLU A 66 7.51 0.46 -2.42
CA GLU A 66 8.11 -0.61 -1.61
C GLU A 66 7.41 -0.79 -0.25
N PHE A 67 6.99 0.32 0.36
CA PHE A 67 6.27 0.28 1.63
C PHE A 67 4.86 -0.33 1.49
N GLU A 68 4.16 -0.06 0.39
CA GLU A 68 2.86 -0.66 0.12
C GLU A 68 2.98 -2.16 -0.11
N ASP A 69 4.02 -2.62 -0.80
CA ASP A 69 4.29 -4.05 -0.99
C ASP A 69 4.51 -4.77 0.36
N VAL A 70 5.21 -4.14 1.31
CA VAL A 70 5.35 -4.68 2.67
C VAL A 70 4.00 -4.78 3.39
N VAL A 71 3.15 -3.76 3.28
CA VAL A 71 1.80 -3.79 3.90
C VAL A 71 0.91 -4.85 3.24
N ALA A 72 0.99 -5.01 1.93
CA ALA A 72 0.23 -6.03 1.21
C ALA A 72 0.69 -7.45 1.53
N GLN A 73 2.01 -7.66 1.68
CA GLN A 73 2.54 -8.92 2.16
C GLN A 73 2.03 -9.23 3.57
N ALA A 74 2.05 -8.25 4.47
CA ALA A 74 1.51 -8.43 5.82
C ALA A 74 0.03 -8.82 5.79
N LEU A 75 -0.80 -8.19 4.96
CA LEU A 75 -2.22 -8.54 4.81
C LEU A 75 -2.42 -9.95 4.25
N PHE A 76 -1.58 -10.38 3.30
CA PHE A 76 -1.62 -11.73 2.75
C PHE A 76 -1.23 -12.80 3.78
N ASP A 77 -0.22 -12.52 4.60
CA ASP A 77 0.19 -13.41 5.67
C ASP A 77 -0.93 -13.56 6.71
N LEU A 78 -1.63 -12.49 7.06
CA LEU A 78 -2.78 -12.53 7.98
C LEU A 78 -3.95 -13.35 7.42
N GLU A 79 -4.21 -13.29 6.11
CA GLU A 79 -5.23 -14.13 5.47
C GLU A 79 -4.93 -15.63 5.60
N ASN A 80 -3.65 -16.00 5.60
CA ASN A 80 -3.22 -17.40 5.71
C ASN A 80 -3.10 -17.87 7.17
N THR A 81 -2.78 -16.98 8.10
CA THR A 81 -2.52 -17.34 9.49
C THR A 81 -3.82 -17.48 10.29
N ASN A 82 -4.83 -16.65 10.02
CA ASN A 82 -6.04 -16.56 10.84
C ASN A 82 -7.30 -17.00 10.09
N ASN A 83 -7.87 -18.15 10.49
CA ASN A 83 -9.05 -18.72 9.84
C ASN A 83 -10.32 -17.84 9.97
N GLU A 84 -10.45 -17.04 11.02
CA GLU A 84 -11.61 -16.16 11.23
C GLU A 84 -11.60 -14.93 10.32
N LEU A 85 -10.43 -14.36 10.03
CA LEU A 85 -10.30 -13.15 9.22
C LEU A 85 -10.21 -13.47 7.73
N LYS A 86 -9.96 -14.73 7.39
CA LYS A 86 -9.76 -15.20 6.02
C LYS A 86 -10.96 -14.95 5.12
N SER A 87 -12.19 -15.16 5.59
CA SER A 87 -13.39 -14.92 4.77
C SER A 87 -13.55 -13.44 4.43
N ASP A 88 -13.32 -12.57 5.41
CA ASP A 88 -13.52 -11.13 5.25
C ASP A 88 -12.36 -10.50 4.47
N LEU A 89 -11.12 -10.95 4.69
CA LEU A 89 -9.94 -10.37 4.06
C LEU A 89 -9.82 -10.72 2.57
N LYS A 90 -10.33 -11.86 2.12
CA LYS A 90 -10.25 -12.31 0.70
C LYS A 90 -10.68 -11.23 -0.29
N ASP A 91 -11.83 -10.62 -0.04
CA ASP A 91 -12.45 -9.64 -0.94
C ASP A 91 -11.96 -8.20 -0.70
N LEU A 92 -11.17 -8.00 0.36
CA LEU A 92 -10.66 -6.68 0.74
C LEU A 92 -9.33 -6.39 0.06
N PHE A 93 -9.22 -5.15 -0.40
CA PHE A 93 -7.99 -4.59 -0.96
C PHE A 93 -7.80 -3.16 -0.45
N ILE A 94 -6.57 -2.68 -0.55
CA ILE A 94 -6.14 -1.34 -0.15
C ILE A 94 -5.76 -0.53 -1.41
N ASN A 95 -5.91 0.79 -1.32
CA ASN A 95 -5.53 1.70 -2.40
C ASN A 95 -4.07 2.11 -2.29
N SER A 96 -3.64 2.48 -1.08
CA SER A 96 -2.28 2.91 -0.80
C SER A 96 -1.98 2.80 0.69
N ALA A 97 -0.71 2.88 1.06
CA ALA A 97 -0.27 2.96 2.43
C ALA A 97 0.82 4.02 2.54
N THR A 98 0.74 4.87 3.56
CA THR A 98 1.70 5.94 3.79
C THR A 98 2.23 5.87 5.21
N GLN A 99 3.51 6.14 5.37
CA GLN A 99 4.12 6.27 6.68
C GLN A 99 4.11 7.75 7.08
N VAL A 100 3.66 8.03 8.31
CA VAL A 100 3.57 9.37 8.87
C VAL A 100 4.41 9.44 10.13
N ASP A 101 5.34 10.38 10.17
CA ASP A 101 6.08 10.68 11.39
C ASP A 101 5.20 11.50 12.33
N VAL A 102 5.00 11.00 13.55
CA VAL A 102 4.24 11.63 14.63
C VAL A 102 5.25 12.26 15.61
N ALA A 103 4.77 13.18 16.46
CA ALA A 103 5.57 13.68 17.58
C ALA A 103 5.96 12.53 18.53
N ALA A 104 7.14 12.64 19.16
CA ALA A 104 7.75 11.65 20.06
C ALA A 104 8.33 10.39 19.39
N ASP A 105 9.03 10.55 18.24
CA ASP A 105 9.79 9.52 17.52
C ASP A 105 9.00 8.27 17.08
N LYS A 106 7.68 8.27 17.29
CA LYS A 106 6.76 7.23 16.84
C LYS A 106 6.38 7.47 15.38
N LYS A 107 6.37 6.40 14.59
CA LYS A 107 5.90 6.43 13.21
C LYS A 107 4.55 5.75 13.11
N ALA A 108 3.58 6.40 12.49
CA ALA A 108 2.27 5.84 12.21
C ALA A 108 2.22 5.27 10.79
N VAL A 109 1.46 4.20 10.61
CA VAL A 109 1.13 3.64 9.29
C VAL A 109 -0.31 3.97 8.97
N VAL A 110 -0.52 4.76 7.92
CA VAL A 110 -1.84 5.15 7.44
C VAL A 110 -2.18 4.32 6.21
N ILE A 111 -3.16 3.43 6.34
CA ILE A 111 -3.62 2.58 5.25
C ILE A 111 -4.87 3.19 4.63
N HIS A 112 -4.80 3.47 3.34
CA HIS A 112 -5.89 4.03 2.57
C HIS A 112 -6.76 2.92 1.99
N VAL A 113 -8.01 2.89 2.45
CA VAL A 113 -9.00 1.88 2.09
C VAL A 113 -10.00 2.46 1.08
N PRO A 114 -10.44 1.71 0.06
CA PRO A 114 -11.53 2.15 -0.81
C PRO A 114 -12.81 2.48 -0.04
N TYR A 115 -13.43 3.63 -0.31
CA TYR A 115 -14.67 4.05 0.37
C TYR A 115 -15.80 3.00 0.34
N ARG A 116 -15.89 2.22 -0.75
CA ARG A 116 -16.89 1.15 -0.92
C ARG A 116 -16.75 0.05 0.13
N LEU A 117 -15.51 -0.27 0.52
CA LEU A 117 -15.18 -1.36 1.44
C LEU A 117 -15.07 -0.90 2.90
N ARG A 118 -15.21 0.40 3.18
CA ARG A 118 -15.12 0.98 4.53
C ARG A 118 -15.95 0.24 5.57
N LYS A 119 -17.18 -0.14 5.23
CA LYS A 119 -18.09 -0.86 6.15
C LYS A 119 -17.55 -2.25 6.52
N ALA A 120 -16.96 -2.97 5.58
CA ALA A 120 -16.36 -4.27 5.83
C ALA A 120 -15.13 -4.13 6.73
N PHE A 121 -14.25 -3.16 6.43
CA PHE A 121 -13.09 -2.87 7.29
C PHE A 121 -13.49 -2.46 8.71
N ARG A 122 -14.59 -1.73 8.92
CA ARG A 122 -15.07 -1.38 10.26
C ARG A 122 -15.47 -2.59 11.10
N LYS A 123 -16.05 -3.64 10.49
CA LYS A 123 -16.42 -4.87 11.21
C LYS A 123 -15.21 -5.59 11.81
N ILE A 124 -14.13 -5.67 11.04
CA ILE A 124 -12.91 -6.42 11.40
C ILE A 124 -11.80 -5.55 11.99
N HIS A 125 -11.98 -4.23 12.02
CA HIS A 125 -10.95 -3.24 12.35
C HIS A 125 -10.19 -3.55 13.64
N VAL A 126 -10.88 -3.82 14.75
CA VAL A 126 -10.26 -4.02 16.06
C VAL A 126 -9.29 -5.19 16.03
N ARG A 127 -9.65 -6.25 15.30
CA ARG A 127 -8.81 -7.45 15.14
C ARG A 127 -7.65 -7.19 14.18
N LEU A 128 -7.94 -6.59 13.03
CA LEU A 128 -6.92 -6.26 12.02
C LEU A 128 -5.84 -5.34 12.56
N VAL A 129 -6.21 -4.27 13.26
CA VAL A 129 -5.25 -3.29 13.78
C VAL A 129 -4.32 -3.94 14.80
N ARG A 130 -4.85 -4.77 15.71
CA ARG A 130 -4.03 -5.52 16.68
C ARG A 130 -3.03 -6.46 16.02
N GLU A 131 -3.41 -7.10 14.91
CA GLU A 131 -2.53 -8.00 14.18
C GLU A 131 -1.47 -7.27 13.37
N LEU A 132 -1.85 -6.17 12.72
CA LEU A 132 -0.92 -5.32 12.00
C LEU A 132 0.07 -4.65 12.94
N GLU A 133 -0.34 -4.22 14.13
CA GLU A 133 0.56 -3.64 15.15
C GLU A 133 1.58 -4.66 15.68
N LYS A 134 1.23 -5.95 15.75
CA LYS A 134 2.20 -7.01 16.06
C LYS A 134 3.26 -7.16 14.97
N LYS A 135 2.88 -7.00 13.70
CA LYS A 135 3.80 -7.08 12.54
C LYS A 135 4.66 -5.82 12.40
N PHE A 136 4.08 -4.66 12.68
CA PHE A 136 4.75 -3.36 12.66
C PHE A 136 5.05 -2.92 14.09
N SER A 137 5.99 -3.61 14.73
CA SER A 137 6.40 -3.29 16.10
C SER A 137 6.79 -1.81 16.24
N GLY A 138 6.22 -1.14 17.25
CA GLY A 138 6.48 0.26 17.54
C GLY A 138 5.82 1.27 16.59
N LYS A 139 4.95 0.83 15.68
CA LYS A 139 4.18 1.72 14.79
C LYS A 139 2.68 1.54 15.00
N ASP A 140 1.99 2.64 15.24
CA ASP A 140 0.53 2.65 15.31
C ASP A 140 -0.07 2.56 13.91
N VAL A 141 -1.11 1.74 13.75
CA VAL A 141 -1.77 1.56 12.45
C VAL A 141 -3.15 2.23 12.46
N VAL A 142 -3.41 3.07 11.46
CA VAL A 142 -4.69 3.78 11.30
C VAL A 142 -5.25 3.51 9.90
N LEU A 143 -6.54 3.16 9.83
CA LEU A 143 -7.24 2.93 8.57
C LEU A 143 -8.03 4.18 8.18
N VAL A 144 -7.84 4.69 6.96
CA VAL A 144 -8.55 5.87 6.46
C VAL A 144 -9.19 5.56 5.11
N ALA A 145 -10.46 5.91 4.93
CA ALA A 145 -11.11 5.73 3.63
C ALA A 145 -10.63 6.78 2.63
N THR A 146 -10.35 6.36 1.38
CA THR A 146 -10.07 7.30 0.29
C THR A 146 -11.34 8.03 -0.13
N ARG A 147 -11.36 9.34 0.08
CA ARG A 147 -12.49 10.20 -0.26
C ARG A 147 -12.05 11.23 -1.29
N ARG A 148 -12.83 11.36 -2.36
CA ARG A 148 -12.55 12.34 -3.43
C ARG A 148 -13.13 13.70 -3.05
N ILE A 149 -12.29 14.72 -2.96
CA ILE A 149 -12.70 16.11 -2.75
C ILE A 149 -12.88 16.78 -4.11
N LEU A 150 -14.06 17.35 -4.34
CA LEU A 150 -14.36 18.16 -5.51
C LEU A 150 -14.23 19.65 -5.16
N ARG A 151 -13.60 20.40 -6.06
CA ARG A 151 -13.50 21.85 -5.94
C ARG A 151 -14.91 22.48 -6.01
N PRO A 152 -15.15 23.60 -5.32
CA PRO A 152 -16.37 24.37 -5.52
C PRO A 152 -16.58 24.68 -7.01
N PRO A 153 -17.80 24.48 -7.56
CA PRO A 153 -18.09 24.85 -8.94
C PRO A 153 -17.90 26.37 -9.13
N LYS A 154 -17.48 26.78 -10.34
CA LYS A 154 -17.40 28.20 -10.69
C LYS A 154 -18.81 28.80 -10.76
N LYS A 155 -18.94 30.09 -10.41
CA LYS A 155 -20.21 30.83 -10.46
C LYS A 155 -20.79 30.74 -11.88
N GLY A 156 -22.03 30.26 -12.01
CA GLY A 156 -22.71 30.07 -13.30
C GLY A 156 -22.60 28.69 -13.93
N SER A 157 -21.92 27.72 -13.31
CA SER A 157 -21.92 26.34 -13.81
C SER A 157 -23.18 25.57 -13.36
N ALA A 158 -23.77 24.80 -14.28
CA ALA A 158 -24.92 23.95 -14.00
C ALA A 158 -24.57 22.67 -13.22
N ILE A 159 -23.29 22.32 -13.13
CA ILE A 159 -22.80 21.11 -12.45
C ILE A 159 -22.77 21.35 -10.94
N VAL A 160 -23.76 20.81 -10.24
CA VAL A 160 -23.86 20.86 -8.78
C VAL A 160 -22.94 19.81 -8.16
N ARG A 161 -22.04 20.23 -7.27
CA ARG A 161 -21.20 19.28 -6.51
C ARG A 161 -22.02 18.53 -5.46
N PRO A 162 -21.84 17.20 -5.32
CA PRO A 162 -22.41 16.46 -4.19
C PRO A 162 -21.88 16.96 -2.84
N ARG A 163 -22.75 17.05 -1.83
CA ARG A 163 -22.39 17.54 -0.47
C ARG A 163 -21.31 16.68 0.20
N ASN A 164 -21.35 15.36 0.00
CA ASN A 164 -20.38 14.39 0.52
C ASN A 164 -18.97 14.53 -0.09
N ARG A 165 -18.81 15.26 -1.20
CA ARG A 165 -17.52 15.52 -1.87
C ARG A 165 -16.99 16.92 -1.59
N THR A 166 -17.52 17.61 -0.59
CA THR A 166 -17.01 18.91 -0.14
C THR A 166 -15.83 18.72 0.82
N LEU A 167 -14.92 19.70 0.85
CA LEU A 167 -13.75 19.67 1.74
C LEU A 167 -14.16 19.51 3.20
N THR A 168 -15.19 20.24 3.65
CA THR A 168 -15.68 20.19 5.03
C THR A 168 -16.23 18.82 5.39
N ALA A 169 -17.15 18.27 4.58
CA ALA A 169 -17.75 16.96 4.84
C ALA A 169 -16.71 15.82 4.82
N VAL A 170 -15.74 15.90 3.89
CA VAL A 170 -14.66 14.90 3.82
C VAL A 170 -13.76 15.00 5.06
N HIS A 171 -13.43 16.20 5.53
CA HIS A 171 -12.59 16.38 6.73
C HIS A 171 -13.28 15.88 8.01
N GLU A 172 -14.60 16.00 8.11
CA GLU A 172 -15.36 15.45 9.24
C GLU A 172 -15.42 13.93 9.16
N SER A 173 -15.72 13.39 7.98
CA SER A 173 -15.76 11.94 7.80
C SER A 173 -14.38 11.28 7.96
N MET A 174 -13.28 11.99 7.66
CA MET A 174 -11.92 11.50 7.91
C MET A 174 -11.61 11.44 9.40
N LEU A 175 -12.11 12.38 10.21
CA LEU A 175 -11.92 12.33 11.67
C LEU A 175 -12.56 11.07 12.24
N GLU A 176 -13.81 10.77 11.85
CA GLU A 176 -14.50 9.54 12.26
C GLU A 176 -13.74 8.27 11.88
N ASP A 177 -13.12 8.23 10.70
CA ASP A 177 -12.38 7.06 10.25
C ASP A 177 -11.06 6.89 11.04
N ILE A 178 -10.40 7.99 11.43
CA ILE A 178 -9.15 7.97 12.21
C ILE A 178 -9.37 7.50 13.65
N VAL A 179 -10.44 7.95 14.31
CA VAL A 179 -10.65 7.68 15.75
C VAL A 179 -11.32 6.34 16.04
N TYR A 180 -11.83 5.63 15.02
CA TYR A 180 -12.46 4.33 15.20
C TYR A 180 -11.50 3.37 15.92
N PRO A 181 -11.93 2.63 16.96
CA PRO A 181 -13.30 2.33 17.38
C PRO A 181 -13.99 3.40 18.26
N ALA A 182 -13.28 4.41 18.75
CA ALA A 182 -13.89 5.43 19.59
C ALA A 182 -14.82 6.35 18.76
N GLU A 183 -15.96 6.67 19.34
CA GLU A 183 -16.92 7.60 18.75
C GLU A 183 -16.67 9.03 19.23
N ILE A 184 -16.96 10.00 18.36
CA ILE A 184 -16.84 11.42 18.67
C ILE A 184 -18.12 11.88 19.35
N VAL A 185 -18.04 12.25 20.63
CA VAL A 185 -19.15 12.77 21.41
C VAL A 185 -19.39 14.26 21.13
N GLY A 186 -18.31 15.00 20.92
CA GLY A 186 -18.39 16.44 20.76
C GLY A 186 -17.23 17.04 19.98
N LYS A 187 -17.46 18.23 19.41
CA LYS A 187 -16.47 18.99 18.66
C LYS A 187 -16.58 20.46 19.05
N ARG A 188 -15.49 21.05 19.48
CA ARG A 188 -15.36 22.48 19.76
C ARG A 188 -14.24 23.06 18.91
N VAL A 189 -14.44 24.26 18.37
CA VAL A 189 -13.38 24.97 17.64
C VAL A 189 -13.02 26.20 18.45
N ARG A 190 -11.77 26.25 18.93
CA ARG A 190 -11.23 27.41 19.61
C ARG A 190 -10.49 28.28 18.60
N TYR A 191 -10.85 29.55 18.58
CA TYR A 191 -10.14 30.59 17.84
C TYR A 191 -9.18 31.28 18.82
N ARG A 192 -7.90 31.34 18.48
CA ARG A 192 -6.91 32.12 19.23
C ARG A 192 -6.92 33.58 18.73
N ILE A 193 -6.35 34.47 19.53
CA ILE A 193 -6.20 35.90 19.18
C ILE A 193 -5.35 36.05 17.91
N ASP A 194 -4.38 35.15 17.71
CA ASP A 194 -3.52 35.08 16.53
C ASP A 194 -4.26 34.64 15.25
N GLY A 195 -5.56 34.34 15.32
CA GLY A 195 -6.38 33.84 14.21
C GLY A 195 -6.22 32.33 13.93
N SER A 196 -5.29 31.66 14.62
CA SER A 196 -5.12 30.21 14.55
C SER A 196 -6.34 29.47 15.13
N LYS A 197 -6.69 28.35 14.51
CA LYS A 197 -7.86 27.54 14.85
C LYS A 197 -7.40 26.20 15.40
N ILE A 198 -7.90 25.84 16.58
CA ILE A 198 -7.65 24.53 17.19
C ILE A 198 -8.99 23.83 17.35
N ILE A 199 -9.07 22.64 16.77
CA ILE A 199 -10.26 21.81 16.87
C ILE A 199 -10.06 20.87 18.05
N LYS A 200 -10.87 21.04 19.09
CA LYS A 200 -10.95 20.11 20.22
C LYS A 200 -12.03 19.08 19.94
N ILE A 201 -11.66 17.80 19.96
CA ILE A 201 -12.57 16.68 19.71
C ILE A 201 -12.68 15.87 20.98
N PHE A 202 -13.92 15.66 21.43
CA PHE A 202 -14.22 14.87 22.61
C PHE A 202 -14.58 13.46 22.17
N LEU A 203 -13.81 12.49 22.64
CA LEU A 203 -14.05 11.05 22.43
C LEU A 203 -14.89 10.48 23.57
N ASP A 204 -15.56 9.36 23.33
CA ASP A 204 -16.28 8.65 24.40
C ASP A 204 -15.31 8.19 25.51
N PRO A 205 -15.52 8.56 26.79
CA PRO A 205 -14.68 8.13 27.91
C PRO A 205 -14.62 6.61 28.09
N LYS A 206 -15.60 5.84 27.60
CA LYS A 206 -15.62 4.37 27.71
C LYS A 206 -14.46 3.71 26.95
N GLU A 207 -14.08 4.29 25.81
CA GLU A 207 -13.02 3.75 24.95
C GLU A 207 -11.62 4.24 25.33
N LYS A 208 -11.50 5.05 26.39
CA LYS A 208 -10.23 5.63 26.84
C LYS A 208 -9.12 4.60 27.07
N ASN A 209 -9.45 3.41 27.57
CA ASN A 209 -8.48 2.35 27.80
C ASN A 209 -7.91 1.76 26.49
N ASN A 210 -8.71 1.76 25.42
CA ASN A 210 -8.35 1.20 24.12
C ASN A 210 -7.67 2.21 23.20
N THR A 211 -8.10 3.48 23.22
CA THR A 211 -7.60 4.51 22.30
C THR A 211 -6.65 5.52 22.96
N GLY A 212 -6.51 5.49 24.29
CA GLY A 212 -5.70 6.46 25.05
C GLY A 212 -4.25 6.56 24.56
N TYR A 213 -3.61 5.43 24.23
CA TYR A 213 -2.22 5.43 23.78
C TYR A 213 -2.00 5.95 22.34
N LYS A 214 -3.08 6.14 21.55
CA LYS A 214 -3.04 6.57 20.14
C LYS A 214 -3.43 8.03 19.92
N VAL A 215 -3.79 8.76 20.97
CA VAL A 215 -4.32 10.13 20.87
C VAL A 215 -3.37 11.07 20.11
N ASP A 216 -2.07 10.99 20.41
CA ASP A 216 -1.04 11.81 19.75
C ASP A 216 -0.89 11.42 18.26
N THR A 217 -1.00 10.13 17.97
CA THR A 217 -0.96 9.56 16.62
C THR A 217 -2.13 10.06 15.78
N PHE A 218 -3.34 10.08 16.34
CA PHE A 218 -4.51 10.62 15.63
C PHE A 218 -4.33 12.09 15.27
N ALA A 219 -3.77 12.90 16.17
CA ALA A 219 -3.52 14.32 15.93
C ALA A 219 -2.47 14.52 14.83
N GLY A 220 -1.36 13.75 14.88
CA GLY A 220 -0.31 13.79 13.87
C GLY A 220 -0.81 13.39 12.47
N VAL A 221 -1.54 12.28 12.38
CA VAL A 221 -2.11 11.78 11.12
C VAL A 221 -3.09 12.80 10.53
N TYR A 222 -4.01 13.34 11.33
CA TYR A 222 -4.97 14.31 10.83
C TYR A 222 -4.29 15.61 10.37
N ARG A 223 -3.25 16.06 11.08
CA ARG A 223 -2.47 17.24 10.70
C ARG A 223 -1.77 17.04 9.36
N LYS A 224 -1.18 15.87 9.10
CA LYS A 224 -0.55 15.56 7.80
C LYS A 224 -1.55 15.47 6.66
N LEU A 225 -2.71 14.84 6.88
CA LEU A 225 -3.71 14.66 5.83
C LEU A 225 -4.49 15.94 5.50
N SER A 226 -4.78 16.76 6.51
CA SER A 226 -5.71 17.88 6.38
C SER A 226 -5.08 19.27 6.57
N GLY A 227 -3.88 19.35 7.14
CA GLY A 227 -3.21 20.60 7.50
C GLY A 227 -3.86 21.36 8.67
N LYS A 228 -4.80 20.75 9.39
CA LYS A 228 -5.50 21.38 10.52
C LYS A 228 -5.01 20.80 11.85
N ASP A 229 -4.86 21.67 12.84
CA ASP A 229 -4.47 21.27 14.18
C ASP A 229 -5.69 20.80 14.99
N VAL A 230 -5.56 19.60 15.55
CA VAL A 230 -6.59 18.93 16.35
C VAL A 230 -6.00 18.49 17.68
N VAL A 231 -6.81 18.60 18.72
CA VAL A 231 -6.53 18.05 20.04
C VAL A 231 -7.68 17.12 20.41
N PHE A 232 -7.37 15.86 20.73
CA PHE A 232 -8.37 14.91 21.23
C PHE A 232 -8.34 14.93 22.75
N ASP A 233 -9.52 14.84 23.34
CA ASP A 233 -9.71 14.85 24.79
C ASP A 233 -10.84 13.89 25.18
N TYR A 234 -10.83 13.42 26.42
CA TYR A 234 -11.93 12.65 26.97
C TYR A 234 -12.68 13.55 27.96
N PRO A 235 -13.99 13.79 27.78
CA PRO A 235 -14.73 14.56 28.75
C PRO A 235 -14.66 13.82 30.09
N VAL A 236 -14.27 14.53 31.14
CA VAL A 236 -14.39 14.02 32.50
C VAL A 236 -15.88 13.98 32.78
N ALA A 237 -16.41 12.79 33.08
CA ALA A 237 -17.77 12.71 33.59
C ALA A 237 -17.81 13.53 34.88
N GLU A 238 -18.56 14.64 34.88
CA GLU A 238 -18.93 15.31 36.12
C GLU A 238 -19.72 14.28 36.94
N ALA A 239 -19.12 13.85 38.05
CA ALA A 239 -19.69 12.89 38.98
C ALA A 239 -20.82 13.51 39.80
#